data_AF-A0AAD0TP53-F1
#
_entry.id   AF-A0AAD0TP53-F1
#
_cell.length_a   1.000
_cell.length_b   1.000
_cell.length_c   1.000
_cell.angle_alpha   90.00
_cell.angle_beta   90.00
_cell.angle_gamma   90.00
#
_symmetry.space_group_name_H-M   'P 1'
#
loop_
_entity.id
_entity.type
_entity.pdbx_description
1 polymer ?
#
loop_
_entity_poly.entity_id
_entity_poly.type
_entity_poly.pdbx_seq_one_letter_code
_entity_poly.pdbx_strand_id
1 'polypeptide(L)' 'MFIFIKQYYAMGLYNADNLSTLKLGGLLTEDQYNELVGINEDTTDTETEDKKNEN' A
#
# COMPACT_ATOMS: atom_id res chain seq x y z
N MET A 1 15.48 4.52 7.80
CA MET A 1 15.33 3.15 7.27
C MET A 1 14.01 2.99 6.50
N PHE A 2 12.87 3.34 7.11
CA PHE A 2 11.54 3.22 6.50
C PHE A 2 11.39 3.84 5.09
N ILE A 3 11.96 5.04 4.84
CA ILE A 3 11.91 5.71 3.53
C ILE A 3 12.43 4.81 2.39
N PHE A 4 13.51 4.06 2.62
CA PHE A 4 14.07 3.16 1.60
C PHE A 4 13.14 1.96 1.35
N ILE A 5 12.57 1.40 2.41
CA ILE A 5 11.60 0.29 2.30
C ILE A 5 10.37 0.72 1.51
N LYS A 6 9.85 1.93 1.77
CA LYS A 6 8.74 2.52 1.02
C LYS A 6 9.06 2.71 -0.46
N GLN A 7 10.25 3.20 -0.79
CA GLN A 7 10.69 3.32 -2.19
C GLN A 7 10.82 1.96 -2.88
N TYR A 8 11.42 0.96 -2.22
CA TYR A 8 11.54 -0.38 -2.79
C TYR A 8 10.18 -1.06 -3.00
N TYR A 9 9.23 -0.83 -2.08
CA TYR A 9 7.86 -1.29 -2.26
C TYR A 9 7.17 -0.61 -3.46
N ALA A 10 7.28 0.72 -3.58
CA ALA A 10 6.73 1.47 -4.71
C ALA A 10 7.38 1.09 -6.06
N MET A 11 8.63 0.63 -6.05
CA MET A 11 9.33 0.10 -7.23
C MET A 11 8.96 -1.36 -7.54
N GLY A 12 8.13 -2.01 -6.72
CA GLY A 12 7.78 -3.44 -6.85
C GLY A 12 8.91 -4.41 -6.50
N LEU A 13 9.99 -3.94 -5.88
CA LEU A 13 11.11 -4.78 -5.43
C LEU A 13 10.76 -5.55 -4.15
N TYR A 14 9.83 -5.03 -3.35
CA TYR A 14 9.24 -5.71 -2.21
C TYR A 14 7.74 -5.91 -2.42
N ASN A 15 7.24 -7.05 -1.94
CA ASN A 15 5.82 -7.36 -1.86
C ASN A 15 5.35 -7.46 -0.40
N ALA A 16 4.06 -7.77 -0.19
CA ALA A 16 3.47 -7.87 1.15
C ALA A 16 4.18 -8.89 2.05
N ASP A 17 4.67 -10.01 1.50
CA ASP A 17 5.39 -11.05 2.25
C ASP A 17 6.77 -10.56 2.70
N ASN A 18 7.46 -9.80 1.83
CA ASN A 18 8.71 -9.15 2.21
C ASN A 18 8.48 -8.14 3.34
N LEU A 19 7.45 -7.30 3.25
CA LEU A 19 7.11 -6.35 4.30
C LEU A 19 6.74 -7.03 5.62
N SER A 20 6.04 -8.17 5.57
CA SER A 20 5.70 -8.98 6.75
C SER A 20 6.96 -9.51 7.43
N THR A 21 7.92 -9.99 6.64
CA THR A 21 9.23 -10.45 7.15
C THR A 21 9.99 -9.32 7.82
N LEU A 22 10.00 -8.12 7.21
CA LEU A 22 10.65 -6.93 7.79
C LEU A 22 9.98 -6.49 9.09
N LYS A 23 8.66 -6.61 9.20
CA LYS A 23 7.91 -6.35 10.45
C LYS A 23 8.32 -7.35 11.54
N LEU A 24 8.31 -8.64 11.23
CA LEU A 24 8.71 -9.71 12.18
C LEU A 24 10.16 -9.56 12.64
N GLY A 25 11.05 -9.09 11.76
CA GLY A 25 12.44 -8.79 12.08
C GLY A 25 12.65 -7.48 12.86
N GLY A 26 11.59 -6.71 13.12
CA GLY A 26 11.67 -5.42 13.83
C GLY A 26 12.20 -4.26 12.99
N LEU A 27 12.32 -4.41 11.67
CA LEU A 27 12.72 -3.33 10.76
C LEU A 27 11.55 -2.40 10.40
N LEU A 28 10.32 -2.88 10.56
CA LEU A 28 9.09 -2.10 10.43
C LEU A 28 8.28 -2.19 11.72
N THR A 29 7.65 -1.08 12.09
CA THR A 29 6.56 -1.10 13.06
C THR A 29 5.27 -1.59 12.42
N GLU A 30 4.27 -1.93 13.22
CA GLU A 30 2.94 -2.30 12.73
C GLU A 30 2.30 -1.16 11.92
N ASP A 31 2.39 0.08 12.42
CA ASP A 31 1.89 1.26 11.70
C ASP A 31 2.58 1.47 10.36
N GLN A 32 3.90 1.27 10.28
CA GLN A 32 4.67 1.40 9.04
C GLN A 32 4.32 0.30 8.03
N TYR A 33 4.07 -0.92 8.50
CA TYR A 33 3.59 -2.01 7.66
C TYR A 33 2.18 -1.69 7.11
N ASN A 34 1.27 -1.22 7.98
CA ASN A 34 -0.08 -0.85 7.60
C ASN A 34 -0.11 0.35 6.64
N GLU A 35 0.80 1.32 6.80
CA GLU A 35 0.95 2.42 5.83
C GLU A 35 1.29 1.89 4.44
N LEU A 36 2.19 0.91 4.33
CA LEU A 36 2.61 0.39 3.03
C LEU A 36 1.56 -0.52 2.38
N VAL A 37 0.94 -1.40 3.16
CA VAL A 37 -0.06 -2.36 2.63
C VAL A 37 -1.42 -1.70 2.44
N GLY A 38 -1.79 -0.77 3.32
CA GLY A 38 -3.05 -0.01 3.24
C GLY A 38 -3.11 0.96 2.06
N ILE A 39 -1.97 1.40 1.52
CA ILE A 39 -1.92 2.15 0.24
C ILE A 39 -2.52 1.32 -0.91
N ASN A 40 -2.48 -0.01 -0.85
CA ASN A 40 -3.06 -0.86 -1.90
C ASN A 40 -4.55 -1.18 -1.70
N GLU A 41 -5.14 -0.88 -0.54
CA GLU A 41 -6.59 -1.04 -0.34
C GLU A 41 -7.39 0.19 -0.80
N ASP A 42 -6.75 1.35 -0.99
CA ASP A 42 -7.37 2.58 -1.51
C ASP A 42 -6.96 2.88 -2.96
N THR A 43 -6.98 1.84 -3.81
CA THR A 43 -7.02 2.01 -5.27
C THR A 43 -8.11 1.12 -5.88
N THR A 44 -9.26 1.05 -5.22
CA THR A 44 -10.51 0.92 -5.95
C THR A 44 -11.09 2.33 -6.07
N ASP A 45 -10.53 3.12 -6.99
CA ASP A 45 -11.32 4.14 -7.67
C ASP A 45 -12.48 3.38 -8.32
N THR A 46 -13.54 3.18 -7.54
CA THR A 46 -14.85 2.93 -8.08
C THR A 46 -15.29 4.29 -8.61
N GLU A 47 -14.80 4.66 -9.79
CA GLU A 47 -15.55 5.56 -10.68
C GLU A 47 -16.85 4.83 -11.01
N THR A 48 -17.79 4.85 -10.06
CA THR A 48 -19.20 4.76 -10.40
C THR A 48 -19.56 6.15 -10.89
N GLU A 49 -19.30 6.43 -12.16
CA GLU A 49 -20.05 7.46 -12.88
C GLU A 49 -21.51 6.99 -12.98
N ASP A 50 -22.26 7.12 -11.88
CA ASP A 50 -23.70 7.16 -11.95
C ASP A 50 -24.16 8.52 -11.46
N LYS A 51 -24.30 9.44 -12.43
CA LYS A 51 -25.49 10.29 -12.50
C LYS A 51 -25.62 11.00 -13.86
N LYS A 52 -26.65 10.53 -14.56
CA LYS A 52 -27.78 11.31 -15.10
C LYS A 52 -27.73 11.62 -16.59
N ASN A 53 -28.29 10.66 -17.33
CA ASN A 53 -29.11 10.89 -18.51
C ASN A 53 -29.93 12.20 -18.37
N GLU A 54 -29.54 13.23 -19.11
CA GLU A 54 -30.38 14.40 -19.38
C GLU A 54 -30.37 14.69 -20.88
N ASN A 55 -31.56 14.42 -21.45
CA ASN A 55 -32.18 14.99 -22.64
C ASN A 55 -31.93 14.34 -24.00
#